data_AF-A0A1Z7M956-F1
#
_entry.id   AF-A0A1Z7M956-F1
#
_cell.length_a   1.000
_cell.length_b   1.000
_cell.length_c   1.000
_cell.angle_alpha   90.00
_cell.angle_beta   90.00
_cell.angle_gamma   90.00
#
_symmetry.space_group_name_H-M   'P 1'
#
loop_
_entity.id
_entity.type
_entity.pdbx_description
1 polymer ?
#
loop_
_entity_poly.entity_id
_entity_poly.type
_entity_poly.pdbx_seq_one_letter_code
_entity_poly.pdbx_strand_id
1 'polypeptide(L)'
;MNKKHIKVAYTSRLSGGSYTQVPKIQMEGRWLEELGFSIGSTIVVEYGEGSLCIRPMTEMELAEKQRRETQKELDSKAAEIRRLQFRLEKESQELPRVAEPQQEYILISGNSPKRHR
;
A
#
# COMPACT_ATOMS: atom_id res chain seq x y z
N MET A 1 -27.46 8.81 31.17
CA MET A 1 -26.61 7.75 30.58
C MET A 1 -27.54 6.66 30.06
N ASN A 2 -27.59 6.45 28.75
CA ASN A 2 -28.49 5.46 28.15
C ASN A 2 -27.87 4.08 28.25
N LYS A 3 -28.65 3.08 28.67
CA LYS A 3 -28.18 1.69 28.81
C LYS A 3 -29.00 0.78 27.90
N LYS A 4 -28.33 -0.12 27.18
CA LYS A 4 -28.97 -1.23 26.44
C LYS A 4 -28.41 -2.55 26.95
N HIS A 5 -29.28 -3.49 27.24
CA HIS A 5 -28.89 -4.85 27.61
C HIS A 5 -28.82 -5.67 26.33
N ILE A 6 -27.64 -6.22 26.03
CA ILE A 6 -27.38 -7.02 24.84
C ILE A 6 -26.84 -8.37 25.32
N LYS A 7 -27.34 -9.45 24.71
CA LYS A 7 -26.84 -10.80 24.98
C LYS A 7 -25.71 -11.13 24.02
N VAL A 8 -24.70 -11.82 24.52
CA VAL A 8 -23.67 -12.43 23.67
C VAL A 8 -24.29 -13.63 22.98
N ALA A 9 -24.19 -13.67 21.65
CA ALA A 9 -24.61 -14.80 20.84
C ALA A 9 -23.38 -15.59 20.38
N TYR A 10 -23.54 -16.85 20.00
CA TYR A 10 -22.50 -17.60 19.32
C TYR A 10 -22.71 -17.53 17.80
N THR A 11 -21.61 -17.41 17.06
CA THR A 11 -21.61 -17.56 15.61
C THR A 11 -20.70 -18.72 15.23
N SER A 12 -21.14 -19.50 14.25
CA SER A 12 -20.38 -20.63 13.72
C SER A 12 -19.51 -20.15 12.57
N ARG A 13 -18.20 -20.38 12.66
CA ARG A 13 -17.25 -20.12 11.58
C ARG A 13 -16.75 -21.44 11.02
N LEU A 14 -16.82 -21.60 9.70
CA LEU A 14 -16.15 -22.68 8.99
C LEU A 14 -14.70 -22.27 8.78
N SER A 15 -13.76 -22.97 9.40
CA SER A 15 -12.33 -22.75 9.21
C SER A 15 -11.64 -24.09 9.03
N GLY A 16 -10.94 -24.26 7.91
CA GLY A 16 -10.16 -25.49 7.62
C GLY A 16 -10.96 -26.79 7.64
N GLY A 17 -12.25 -26.76 7.30
CA GLY A 17 -13.13 -27.94 7.32
C GLY A 17 -13.72 -28.30 8.69
N SER A 18 -13.45 -27.52 9.73
CA SER A 18 -14.04 -27.68 11.06
C SER A 18 -15.01 -26.54 11.41
N TYR A 19 -16.01 -26.85 12.23
CA TYR A 19 -16.97 -25.88 12.76
C TYR A 19 -16.52 -25.40 14.14
N THR A 20 -16.24 -24.10 14.26
CA THR A 20 -15.89 -23.48 15.55
C THR A 20 -16.94 -22.45 15.93
N GLN A 21 -17.50 -22.58 17.13
CA GLN A 21 -18.37 -21.57 17.71
C GLN A 21 -17.53 -20.48 18.38
N VAL A 22 -17.76 -19.22 18.02
CA VAL A 22 -17.09 -18.06 18.60
C VAL A 22 -18.11 -17.05 19.12
N PRO A 23 -17.83 -16.36 20.23
CA PRO A 23 -18.73 -15.34 20.76
C PRO A 23 -18.86 -14.14 19.79
N LYS A 24 -20.06 -13.60 19.70
CA LYS A 24 -20.45 -12.46 18.86
C LYS A 24 -21.34 -11.51 19.67
N ILE A 25 -20.97 -10.23 19.65
CA ILE A 25 -21.82 -9.13 20.09
C ILE A 25 -22.41 -8.48 18.84
N GLN A 26 -23.73 -8.28 18.83
CA GLN A 26 -24.44 -7.64 17.72
C GLN A 26 -25.20 -6.42 18.26
N MET A 27 -24.96 -5.26 17.65
CA MET A 27 -25.58 -3.99 18.01
C MET A 27 -26.18 -3.40 16.74
N GLU A 28 -27.44 -3.01 16.78
CA GLU A 28 -28.15 -2.47 15.63
C GLU A 28 -29.04 -1.29 16.05
N GLY A 29 -29.30 -0.38 15.11
CA GLY A 29 -30.25 0.72 15.26
C GLY A 29 -29.65 2.10 14.97
N ARG A 30 -30.54 3.07 14.73
CA ARG A 30 -30.19 4.47 14.36
C ARG A 30 -29.33 5.19 15.41
N TRP A 31 -29.44 4.77 16.68
CA TRP A 31 -28.61 5.29 17.77
C TRP A 31 -27.10 5.09 17.57
N LEU A 32 -26.69 4.13 16.73
CA LEU A 32 -25.28 3.96 16.36
C LEU A 32 -24.80 5.11 15.47
N GLU A 33 -25.60 5.51 14.48
CA GLU A 33 -25.29 6.63 13.60
C GLU A 33 -25.26 7.95 14.37
N GLU A 34 -26.19 8.15 15.32
CA GLU A 34 -26.21 9.32 16.22
C GLU A 34 -24.95 9.44 17.08
N LEU A 35 -24.28 8.32 17.39
CA LEU A 35 -23.01 8.27 18.13
C LEU A 35 -21.77 8.35 17.21
N GLY A 36 -21.95 8.54 15.90
CA GLY A 36 -20.86 8.63 14.92
C GLY A 36 -20.39 7.29 14.35
N PHE A 37 -21.11 6.19 14.61
CA PHE A 37 -20.84 4.89 13.99
C PHE A 37 -21.59 4.76 12.65
N SER A 38 -21.17 5.55 11.67
CA SER A 38 -21.71 5.51 10.31
C SER A 38 -21.20 4.30 9.52
N ILE A 39 -21.96 3.88 8.51
CA ILE A 39 -21.56 2.82 7.59
C ILE A 39 -20.27 3.23 6.87
N GLY A 40 -19.28 2.34 6.84
CA GLY A 40 -17.97 2.59 6.22
C GLY A 40 -16.94 3.24 7.15
N SER A 41 -17.34 3.72 8.32
CA SER A 41 -16.41 4.27 9.31
C SER A 41 -15.52 3.17 9.91
N THR A 42 -14.24 3.50 10.12
CA THR A 42 -13.34 2.64 10.89
C THR A 42 -13.56 2.88 12.38
N ILE A 43 -13.66 1.81 13.15
CA ILE A 43 -13.82 1.87 14.61
C ILE A 43 -12.57 1.32 15.30
N VAL A 44 -12.31 1.83 16.49
CA VAL A 44 -11.30 1.31 17.41
C VAL A 44 -12.01 0.51 18.50
N VAL A 45 -11.49 -0.70 18.75
CA VAL A 45 -11.98 -1.60 19.78
C VAL A 45 -10.83 -1.90 20.73
N GLU A 46 -10.84 -1.25 21.88
CA GLU A 46 -9.89 -1.45 22.97
C GLU A 46 -10.50 -2.47 23.96
N TYR A 47 -9.72 -3.46 24.39
CA TYR A 47 -10.18 -4.51 25.30
C TYR A 47 -9.21 -4.64 26.48
N GLY A 48 -9.75 -4.74 27.69
CA GLY A 48 -8.96 -4.85 28.92
C GLY A 48 -9.83 -4.86 30.17
N GLU A 49 -9.33 -5.47 31.26
CA GLU A 49 -9.97 -5.45 32.58
C GLU A 49 -11.45 -5.91 32.60
N GLY A 50 -11.81 -6.86 31.72
CA GLY A 50 -13.19 -7.34 31.60
C GLY A 50 -14.14 -6.35 30.90
N SER A 51 -13.61 -5.30 30.27
CA SER A 51 -14.36 -4.28 29.55
C SER A 51 -13.93 -4.18 28.09
N LEU A 52 -14.86 -3.70 27.26
CA LEU A 52 -14.66 -3.40 25.86
C LEU A 52 -15.02 -1.93 25.65
N CYS A 53 -14.04 -1.14 25.23
CA CYS A 53 -14.26 0.24 24.82
C CYS A 53 -14.31 0.29 23.29
N ILE A 54 -15.48 0.67 22.75
CA ILE A 54 -15.69 0.84 21.32
C ILE A 54 -15.86 2.33 21.06
N ARG A 55 -15.03 2.89 20.17
CA ARG A 55 -15.11 4.30 19.77
C ARG A 55 -14.88 4.46 18.27
N PRO A 56 -15.42 5.53 17.65
CA PRO A 56 -15.01 5.92 16.31
C PRO A 56 -13.51 6.24 16.28
N MET A 57 -12.85 5.88 15.18
CA MET A 57 -11.46 6.25 14.97
C MET A 57 -11.38 7.76 14.71
N THR A 58 -10.41 8.44 15.34
CA THR A 58 -10.24 9.89 15.13
C THR A 58 -9.52 10.16 13.81
N GLU A 59 -9.75 11.33 13.20
CA GLU A 59 -9.14 11.73 11.93
C GLU A 59 -7.61 11.64 11.95
N MET A 60 -6.97 12.00 13.07
CA MET A 60 -5.52 11.86 13.23
C MET A 60 -5.04 10.40 13.16
N GLU A 61 -5.75 9.49 13.82
CA GLU A 61 -5.40 8.06 13.80
C GLU A 61 -5.58 7.48 12.39
N LEU A 62 -6.64 7.92 11.68
CA LEU A 62 -6.88 7.51 10.29
C LEU A 62 -5.76 7.99 9.38
N ALA A 63 -5.35 9.26 9.51
CA ALA A 63 -4.25 9.84 8.76
C ALA A 63 -2.92 9.12 9.05
N GLU A 64 -2.66 8.76 10.32
CA GLU A 64 -1.48 8.00 10.69
C GLU A 64 -1.49 6.58 10.10
N LYS A 65 -2.66 5.91 10.13
CA LYS A 65 -2.83 4.60 9.50
C LYS A 65 -2.54 4.66 7.99
N GLN A 66 -3.13 5.63 7.29
CA GLN A 66 -2.89 5.87 5.86
C GLN A 66 -1.41 6.16 5.59
N ARG A 67 -0.80 7.05 6.39
CA ARG A 67 0.62 7.37 6.26
C ARG A 67 1.49 6.13 6.43
N ARG A 68 1.17 5.27 7.39
CA ARG A 68 1.90 4.02 7.63
C ARG A 68 1.73 3.03 6.48
N GLU A 69 0.55 2.93 5.90
CA GLU A 69 0.28 2.10 4.72
C GLU A 69 1.08 2.62 3.52
N THR A 70 0.97 3.91 3.21
CA THR A 70 1.74 4.55 2.14
C THR A 70 3.24 4.41 2.35
N GLN A 71 3.74 4.57 3.59
CA GLN A 71 5.16 4.40 3.89
C GLN A 71 5.63 2.97 3.62
N LYS A 72 4.86 1.97 4.04
CA LYS A 72 5.19 0.56 3.76
C LYS A 72 5.22 0.26 2.27
N GLU A 73 4.29 0.83 1.51
CA GLU A 73 4.30 0.69 0.05
C GLU A 73 5.52 1.36 -0.58
N LEU A 74 5.88 2.56 -0.12
CA LEU A 74 7.09 3.27 -0.55
C LEU A 74 8.35 2.45 -0.24
N ASP A 75 8.45 1.89 0.97
CA ASP A 75 9.59 1.07 1.39
C ASP A 75 9.70 -0.21 0.54
N SER A 76 8.56 -0.87 0.28
CA SER A 76 8.52 -2.05 -0.59
C SER A 76 8.95 -1.72 -2.01
N LYS A 77 8.48 -0.60 -2.58
CA LYS A 77 8.87 -0.16 -3.93
C LYS A 77 10.34 0.23 -3.99
N ALA A 78 10.86 0.92 -2.98
CA ALA A 78 12.27 1.29 -2.91
C ALA A 78 13.18 0.07 -2.85
N ALA A 79 12.80 -0.96 -2.07
CA ALA A 79 13.53 -2.22 -2.02
C ALA A 79 13.53 -2.95 -3.37
N GLU A 80 12.41 -2.95 -4.09
CA GLU A 80 12.29 -3.53 -5.43
C GLU A 80 13.18 -2.79 -6.43
N ILE A 81 13.12 -1.46 -6.45
CA ILE A 81 13.96 -0.62 -7.32
C ILE A 81 15.44 -0.92 -7.07
N ARG A 82 15.85 -0.98 -5.80
CA ARG A 82 17.25 -1.28 -5.44
C ARG A 82 17.70 -2.65 -5.94
N ARG A 83 16.83 -3.67 -5.84
CA ARG A 83 17.11 -5.01 -6.38
C ARG A 83 17.27 -4.99 -7.90
N LEU A 84 16.39 -4.27 -8.59
CA LEU A 84 16.45 -4.14 -10.05
C LEU A 84 17.69 -3.37 -10.50
N GLN A 85 18.04 -2.27 -9.84
CA GLN A 85 19.26 -1.51 -10.11
C GLN A 85 20.51 -2.39 -9.98
N PHE A 86 20.62 -3.16 -8.89
CA PHE A 86 21.74 -4.06 -8.67
C PHE A 86 21.86 -5.13 -9.77
N ARG A 87 20.72 -5.70 -10.19
CA ARG A 87 20.70 -6.65 -11.31
C ARG A 87 21.15 -6.00 -12.62
N LEU A 88 20.63 -4.82 -12.93
CA LEU A 88 20.93 -4.10 -14.17
C LEU A 88 22.40 -3.66 -14.23
N GLU A 89 22.96 -3.23 -13.11
CA GLU A 89 24.38 -2.89 -13.01
C GLU A 89 25.27 -4.12 -13.22
N LYS A 90 24.91 -5.26 -12.62
CA LYS A 90 25.61 -6.53 -12.83
C LYS A 90 25.53 -6.97 -14.31
N GLU A 91 24.35 -6.94 -14.90
CA GLU A 91 24.15 -7.25 -16.33
C GLU A 91 24.98 -6.31 -17.22
N SER A 92 24.99 -4.99 -16.93
CA SER A 92 25.79 -4.00 -17.65
C SER A 92 27.30 -4.25 -17.56
N GLN A 93 27.80 -4.70 -16.39
CA GLN A 93 29.22 -5.08 -16.22
C GLN A 93 29.59 -6.37 -16.97
N GLU A 94 28.64 -7.31 -17.10
CA GLU A 94 28.85 -8.57 -17.83
C GLU A 94 28.77 -8.42 -19.35
N LEU A 95 28.21 -7.31 -19.86
CA LEU A 95 28.18 -7.02 -21.29
C LEU A 95 29.59 -6.59 -21.79
N PRO A 96 30.08 -7.15 -22.91
CA PRO A 96 31.33 -6.70 -23.51
C PRO A 96 31.19 -5.24 -23.96
N ARG A 97 32.12 -4.37 -23.54
CA ARG A 97 32.16 -2.97 -24.00
C ARG A 97 32.42 -2.96 -25.51
N VAL A 98 31.40 -2.67 -26.30
CA VAL A 98 31.56 -2.37 -27.72
C VAL A 98 31.99 -0.91 -27.81
N ALA A 99 33.11 -0.62 -28.48
CA ALA A 99 33.52 0.76 -28.73
C ALA A 99 32.43 1.44 -29.55
N GLU A 100 31.81 2.50 -29.01
CA GLU A 100 30.98 3.38 -29.82
C GLU A 100 31.87 3.93 -30.96
N PRO A 101 31.43 3.90 -32.22
CA PRO A 101 32.21 4.45 -33.32
C PRO A 101 32.47 5.92 -33.02
N GLN A 102 33.74 6.36 -33.08
CA GLN A 102 34.04 7.78 -33.06
C GLN A 102 33.41 8.41 -34.31
N GLN A 103 32.23 9.00 -34.15
CA GLN A 103 31.61 9.80 -35.20
C GLN A 103 32.38 11.12 -35.32
N GLU A 104 33.52 11.05 -35.98
CA GLU A 104 34.10 12.22 -36.61
C GLU A 104 33.20 12.54 -37.80
N TYR A 105 32.16 13.35 -37.56
CA TYR A 105 31.37 13.93 -38.64
C TYR A 105 32.33 14.81 -39.45
N ILE A 106 32.86 14.25 -40.54
CA ILE A 106 33.50 15.04 -41.58
C ILE A 106 32.39 15.92 -42.16
N LEU A 107 32.32 17.16 -41.68
CA LEU A 107 31.64 18.24 -42.37
C LEU A 107 32.41 18.46 -43.67
N ILE A 108 32.01 17.75 -44.72
CA ILE A 108 32.54 17.93 -46.07
C ILE A 108 32.10 19.34 -46.49
N SER A 109 32.99 20.31 -46.31
CA SER A 109 32.84 21.64 -46.89
C SER A 109 32.83 21.45 -48.40
N GLY A 110 31.66 21.67 -48.99
CA GLY A 110 31.47 21.60 -50.44
C GLY A 110 32.31 22.66 -51.12
N ASN A 111 33.44 22.26 -51.71
CA ASN A 111 34.10 23.02 -52.74
C ASN A 111 34.27 22.12 -53.98
N SER A 112 33.28 22.21 -54.87
CA SER A 112 33.31 21.63 -56.20
C SER A 112 34.41 22.30 -57.05
N PRO A 113 35.34 21.56 -57.66
CA PRO A 113 36.16 22.12 -58.73
C PRO A 113 35.40 22.04 -60.06
N LYS A 114 35.26 23.20 -60.71
CA LYS A 114 34.77 23.34 -62.09
C LYS A 114 35.71 22.60 -63.05
N ARG A 115 35.18 21.66 -63.82
CA ARG A 115 35.86 21.12 -65.01
C ARG A 115 35.81 22.17 -66.12
N HIS A 116 36.97 22.69 -66.52
CA HIS A 116 37.13 23.34 -67.83
C HIS A 116 37.87 22.38 -68.77
N ARG A 117 37.16 22.07 -69.85
CA ARG A 117 37.56 21.55 -71.18
C ARG A 117 38.70 20.54 -71.25
#